data_AF-A0A4Q3ULE9-F1
#
_entry.id   AF-A0A4Q3ULE9-F1
#
_cell.length_a   1.000
_cell.length_b   1.000
_cell.length_c   1.000
_cell.angle_alpha   90.00
_cell.angle_beta   90.00
_cell.angle_gamma   90.00
#
_symmetry.space_group_name_H-M   'P 1'
#
loop_
_entity.id
_entity.type
_entity.pdbx_description
1 polymer ?
#
loop_
_entity_poly.entity_id
_entity_poly.type
_entity_poly.pdbx_seq_one_letter_code
_entity_poly.pdbx_strand_id
1 'polypeptide(L)'
;IDTFFIPPVSDYSNTNWNVATDDAESLERLKERILPNHAGPFMQAGPVYAPLYRQASLHAELNAGSESSSAFELAYQDVLRAFDAYIANDNRHRGIVIAGVGQGGVHAQRLLADRFQAEPLKSRLAAAYIIDAALPADFPGKAVSQPLCSQYDQIHCIVGWKTILTGDDATRFREQSPVWTADWKITSSKGRALTCVNPLRWTLDDELSARDDHRGAARANGAADLEPAIIPKAVTARCNNGVLEVERPSAPELQWDGGAGAQYKTPELNLFYADIVPNLTGRMTHETAWLDEGNVRKPAEPLPPPIAFEDAPIYRPGGEPEPVR
;
A
#
# COMPACT_ATOMS: atom_id res chain seq x y z
N ILE A 1 -2.29 -8.79 11.80
CA ILE A 1 -2.83 -7.92 10.74
C ILE A 1 -1.93 -8.11 9.53
N ASP A 2 -2.50 -8.11 8.34
CA ASP A 2 -1.75 -8.27 7.09
C ASP A 2 -1.73 -6.96 6.30
N THR A 3 -0.79 -6.82 5.37
CA THR A 3 -0.86 -5.78 4.34
C THR A 3 -1.17 -6.39 2.98
N PHE A 4 -2.24 -5.91 2.35
CA PHE A 4 -2.46 -6.10 0.91
C PHE A 4 -1.84 -4.92 0.17
N PHE A 5 -0.67 -5.15 -0.41
CA PHE A 5 0.17 -4.14 -1.05
C PHE A 5 -0.01 -4.16 -2.57
N ILE A 6 -0.54 -3.09 -3.15
CA ILE A 6 -0.76 -2.96 -4.58
C ILE A 6 0.45 -2.21 -5.17
N PRO A 7 1.33 -2.90 -5.93
CA PRO A 7 2.54 -2.27 -6.44
C PRO A 7 2.24 -1.15 -7.45
N PRO A 8 3.17 -0.20 -7.64
CA PRO A 8 3.08 0.80 -8.69
C PRO A 8 3.38 0.17 -10.06
N VAL A 9 3.27 0.99 -11.11
CA VAL A 9 3.70 0.60 -12.45
C VAL A 9 5.21 0.32 -12.47
N SER A 10 5.58 -0.79 -13.12
CA SER A 10 6.94 -1.27 -13.31
C SER A 10 7.33 -1.36 -14.78
N ASP A 11 6.35 -1.24 -15.68
CA ASP A 11 6.56 -1.07 -17.11
C ASP A 11 6.71 0.41 -17.47
N TYR A 12 7.79 0.73 -18.19
CA TYR A 12 8.04 2.07 -18.71
C TYR A 12 7.91 2.14 -20.24
N SER A 13 7.28 1.13 -20.86
CA SER A 13 6.91 1.16 -22.27
C SER A 13 5.96 2.32 -22.56
N ASN A 14 6.21 2.97 -23.68
CA ASN A 14 5.41 4.09 -24.18
C ASN A 14 4.49 3.72 -25.34
N THR A 15 4.32 2.42 -25.63
CA THR A 15 3.61 1.95 -26.84
C THR A 15 2.32 1.16 -26.57
N ASN A 16 2.28 0.33 -25.52
CA ASN A 16 1.14 -0.52 -25.19
C ASN A 16 0.29 0.10 -24.07
N TRP A 17 -1.00 -0.24 -23.97
CA TRP A 17 -1.89 0.27 -22.92
C TRP A 17 -1.76 -0.49 -21.59
N ASN A 18 -1.53 -1.80 -21.64
CA ASN A 18 -1.29 -2.66 -20.48
C ASN A 18 -0.10 -3.57 -20.75
N VAL A 19 0.49 -4.06 -19.66
CA VAL A 19 1.60 -5.02 -19.70
C VAL A 19 1.17 -6.36 -19.14
N ALA A 20 1.65 -7.42 -19.76
CA ALA A 20 1.38 -8.79 -19.33
C ALA A 20 2.07 -9.07 -17.98
N THR A 21 1.49 -9.94 -17.17
CA THR A 21 2.02 -10.27 -15.84
C THR A 21 3.36 -11.02 -15.88
N ASP A 22 3.74 -11.56 -17.04
CA ASP A 22 4.95 -12.32 -17.30
C ASP A 22 5.96 -11.58 -18.19
N ASP A 23 5.78 -10.28 -18.41
CA ASP A 23 6.78 -9.44 -19.06
C ASP A 23 8.08 -9.43 -18.23
N ALA A 24 9.16 -9.95 -18.81
CA ALA A 24 10.39 -10.23 -18.07
C ALA A 24 11.05 -8.96 -17.52
N GLU A 25 11.10 -7.89 -18.32
CA GLU A 25 11.76 -6.64 -17.94
C GLU A 25 10.99 -5.94 -16.80
N SER A 26 9.67 -5.85 -16.92
CA SER A 26 8.81 -5.26 -15.90
C SER A 26 8.83 -6.08 -14.61
N LEU A 27 8.80 -7.40 -14.72
CA LEU A 27 8.83 -8.30 -13.56
C LEU A 27 10.17 -8.26 -12.82
N GLU A 28 11.29 -8.21 -13.53
CA GLU A 28 12.61 -7.99 -12.94
C GLU A 28 12.66 -6.64 -12.23
N ARG A 29 12.15 -5.57 -12.87
CA ARG A 29 12.05 -4.23 -12.24
C ARG A 29 11.28 -4.27 -10.93
N LEU A 30 10.12 -4.91 -10.98
CA LEU A 30 9.19 -4.99 -9.89
C LEU A 30 9.87 -5.67 -8.70
N LYS A 31 10.47 -6.83 -8.94
CA LYS A 31 11.10 -7.66 -7.91
C LYS A 31 12.39 -7.07 -7.37
N GLU A 32 13.28 -6.61 -8.24
CA GLU A 32 14.63 -6.23 -7.84
C GLU A 32 14.73 -4.78 -7.36
N ARG A 33 13.84 -3.88 -7.81
CA ARG A 33 14.03 -2.44 -7.60
C ARG A 33 12.84 -1.74 -6.97
N ILE A 34 11.61 -2.16 -7.27
CA ILE A 34 10.40 -1.49 -6.77
C ILE A 34 9.95 -2.08 -5.42
N LEU A 35 9.68 -3.38 -5.36
CA LEU A 35 9.15 -4.02 -4.15
C LEU A 35 10.08 -3.86 -2.93
N PRO A 36 11.42 -4.02 -3.03
CA PRO A 36 12.30 -3.84 -1.88
C PRO A 36 12.21 -2.44 -1.28
N ASN A 37 12.02 -1.41 -2.12
CA ASN A 37 11.90 -0.02 -1.66
C ASN A 37 10.49 0.33 -1.16
N HIS A 38 9.45 -0.16 -1.82
CA HIS A 38 8.08 0.31 -1.57
C HIS A 38 7.25 -0.63 -0.71
N ALA A 39 7.42 -1.95 -0.87
CA ALA A 39 6.78 -2.96 -0.01
C ALA A 39 7.63 -3.28 1.24
N GLY A 40 8.95 -3.06 1.17
CA GLY A 40 9.89 -3.32 2.27
C GLY A 40 9.48 -2.75 3.64
N PRO A 41 9.02 -1.48 3.76
CA PRO A 41 8.55 -0.95 5.04
C PRO A 41 7.36 -1.72 5.62
N PHE A 42 6.49 -2.25 4.76
CA PHE A 42 5.32 -3.02 5.18
C PHE A 42 5.71 -4.45 5.60
N MET A 43 6.71 -5.03 4.94
CA MET A 43 7.25 -6.36 5.29
C MET A 43 7.87 -6.39 6.70
N GLN A 44 8.35 -5.25 7.20
CA GLN A 44 8.86 -5.14 8.57
C GLN A 44 7.77 -5.18 9.64
N ALA A 45 6.52 -4.85 9.31
CA ALA A 45 5.42 -4.82 10.27
C ALA A 45 4.59 -6.12 10.28
N GLY A 46 4.55 -6.86 9.17
CA GLY A 46 3.79 -8.10 9.08
C GLY A 46 3.76 -8.73 7.69
N PRO A 47 2.94 -9.78 7.49
CA PRO A 47 2.80 -10.44 6.20
C PRO A 47 2.29 -9.49 5.11
N VAL A 48 2.99 -9.49 3.96
CA VAL A 48 2.62 -8.70 2.78
C VAL A 48 2.13 -9.61 1.67
N TYR A 49 0.97 -9.30 1.12
CA TYR A 49 0.40 -9.93 -0.06
C TYR A 49 0.36 -8.89 -1.18
N ALA A 50 1.09 -9.16 -2.27
CA ALA A 50 1.17 -8.25 -3.41
C ALA A 50 0.75 -8.96 -4.70
N PRO A 51 -0.30 -8.47 -5.41
CA PRO A 51 -0.75 -9.10 -6.64
C PRO A 51 0.18 -8.79 -7.81
N LEU A 52 0.39 -9.77 -8.68
CA LEU A 52 0.78 -9.51 -10.06
C LEU A 52 -0.48 -9.27 -10.89
N TYR A 53 -0.54 -8.14 -11.57
CA TYR A 53 -1.71 -7.74 -12.36
C TYR A 53 -1.26 -7.10 -13.66
N ARG A 54 -2.16 -7.05 -14.67
CA ARG A 54 -1.86 -6.42 -15.95
C ARG A 54 -1.84 -4.89 -15.79
N GLN A 55 -0.69 -4.38 -15.37
CA GLN A 55 -0.49 -2.96 -15.07
C GLN A 55 -0.88 -2.11 -16.27
N ALA A 56 -1.55 -0.98 -16.04
CA ALA A 56 -1.65 0.04 -17.07
C ALA A 56 -0.23 0.59 -17.28
N SER A 57 0.24 0.68 -18.52
CA SER A 57 1.63 1.10 -18.78
C SER A 57 1.83 2.58 -18.43
N LEU A 58 3.08 3.03 -18.46
CA LEU A 58 3.39 4.46 -18.40
C LEU A 58 2.68 5.25 -19.52
N HIS A 59 2.46 4.66 -20.70
CA HIS A 59 1.66 5.26 -21.75
C HIS A 59 0.22 5.56 -21.29
N ALA A 60 -0.42 4.60 -20.61
CA ALA A 60 -1.79 4.79 -20.11
C ALA A 60 -1.86 5.88 -19.03
N GLU A 61 -0.83 6.00 -18.19
CA GLU A 61 -0.78 7.04 -17.13
C GLU A 61 -0.59 8.45 -17.68
N LEU A 62 0.19 8.61 -18.75
CA LEU A 62 0.52 9.92 -19.33
C LEU A 62 -0.54 10.44 -20.31
N ASN A 63 -1.48 9.59 -20.73
CA ASN A 63 -2.54 9.93 -21.65
C ASN A 63 -3.91 9.87 -20.96
N ALA A 64 -4.86 10.66 -21.46
CA ALA A 64 -6.26 10.63 -21.00
C ALA A 64 -7.18 10.17 -22.13
N GLY A 65 -8.28 9.50 -21.80
CA GLY A 65 -9.27 9.06 -22.78
C GLY A 65 -9.84 7.67 -22.48
N SER A 66 -10.66 7.16 -23.40
CA SER A 66 -11.32 5.86 -23.28
C SER A 66 -10.34 4.70 -23.13
N GLU A 67 -9.24 4.73 -23.88
CA GLU A 67 -8.24 3.66 -23.88
C GLU A 67 -7.45 3.61 -22.57
N SER A 68 -6.99 4.77 -22.08
CA SER A 68 -6.39 4.88 -20.74
C SER A 68 -7.36 4.38 -19.67
N SER A 69 -8.62 4.83 -19.71
CA SER A 69 -9.66 4.39 -18.77
C SER A 69 -9.89 2.88 -18.82
N SER A 70 -9.87 2.27 -20.02
CA SER A 70 -10.00 0.82 -20.19
C SER A 70 -8.77 0.06 -19.66
N ALA A 71 -7.58 0.65 -19.79
CA ALA A 71 -6.35 0.07 -19.28
C ALA A 71 -6.33 0.02 -17.75
N PHE A 72 -6.70 1.11 -17.09
CA PHE A 72 -6.85 1.17 -15.64
C PHE A 72 -8.00 0.27 -15.14
N GLU A 73 -9.10 0.16 -15.87
CA GLU A 73 -10.20 -0.75 -15.53
C GLU A 73 -9.73 -2.20 -15.56
N LEU A 74 -9.04 -2.62 -16.63
CA LEU A 74 -8.50 -3.97 -16.76
C LEU A 74 -7.53 -4.29 -15.62
N ALA A 75 -6.60 -3.37 -15.34
CA ALA A 75 -5.66 -3.48 -14.23
C ALA A 75 -6.38 -3.61 -12.89
N TYR A 76 -7.40 -2.78 -12.65
CA TYR A 76 -8.19 -2.82 -11.42
C TYR A 76 -8.95 -4.14 -11.25
N GLN A 77 -9.54 -4.68 -12.32
CA GLN A 77 -10.24 -5.96 -12.26
C GLN A 77 -9.32 -7.10 -11.82
N ASP A 78 -8.05 -7.06 -12.23
CA ASP A 78 -7.05 -8.04 -11.79
C ASP A 78 -6.72 -7.86 -10.30
N VAL A 79 -6.52 -6.62 -9.84
CA VAL A 79 -6.30 -6.29 -8.41
C VAL A 79 -7.48 -6.76 -7.56
N LEU A 80 -8.72 -6.52 -8.00
CA LEU A 80 -9.93 -6.91 -7.30
C LEU A 80 -10.03 -8.43 -7.17
N ARG A 81 -9.80 -9.17 -8.26
CA ARG A 81 -9.81 -10.64 -8.24
C ARG A 81 -8.72 -11.19 -7.32
N ALA A 82 -7.54 -10.58 -7.31
CA ALA A 82 -6.46 -11.00 -6.43
C ALA A 82 -6.77 -10.71 -4.95
N PHE A 83 -7.38 -9.56 -4.65
CA PHE A 83 -7.84 -9.25 -3.30
C PHE A 83 -8.90 -10.25 -2.82
N ASP A 84 -9.90 -10.54 -3.66
CA ASP A 84 -10.95 -11.50 -3.32
C ASP A 84 -10.37 -12.90 -3.08
N ALA A 85 -9.37 -13.32 -3.88
CA ALA A 85 -8.66 -14.58 -3.67
C ALA A 85 -7.87 -14.58 -2.34
N TYR A 86 -7.17 -13.50 -2.03
CA TYR A 86 -6.46 -13.32 -0.76
C TYR A 86 -7.41 -13.40 0.45
N ILE A 87 -8.57 -12.73 0.38
CA ILE A 87 -9.59 -12.79 1.43
C ILE A 87 -10.10 -14.22 1.63
N ALA A 88 -10.39 -14.92 0.53
CA ALA A 88 -10.95 -16.26 0.57
C ALA A 88 -9.97 -17.33 1.08
N ASN A 89 -8.68 -17.21 0.74
CA ASN A 89 -7.72 -18.31 0.91
C ASN A 89 -6.68 -18.05 2.02
N ASP A 90 -6.27 -16.79 2.22
CA ASP A 90 -5.05 -16.48 2.99
C ASP A 90 -5.29 -15.61 4.23
N ASN A 91 -6.19 -14.62 4.13
CA ASN A 91 -6.41 -13.63 5.19
C ASN A 91 -6.94 -14.26 6.49
N ARG A 92 -7.78 -15.31 6.39
CA ARG A 92 -8.38 -16.00 7.56
C ARG A 92 -9.02 -15.02 8.56
N HIS A 93 -9.71 -14.00 8.06
CA HIS A 93 -10.35 -12.95 8.85
C HIS A 93 -9.40 -12.14 9.76
N ARG A 94 -8.12 -11.98 9.40
CA ARG A 94 -7.22 -11.03 10.07
C ARG A 94 -7.57 -9.59 9.69
N GLY A 95 -7.26 -8.63 10.56
CA GLY A 95 -7.29 -7.20 10.19
C GLY A 95 -6.33 -6.91 9.03
N ILE A 96 -6.59 -5.84 8.29
CA ILE A 96 -5.99 -5.57 6.99
C ILE A 96 -5.51 -4.11 6.92
N VAL A 97 -4.30 -3.91 6.40
CA VAL A 97 -3.84 -2.65 5.84
C VAL A 97 -3.92 -2.74 4.32
N ILE A 98 -4.51 -1.74 3.68
CA ILE A 98 -4.39 -1.56 2.22
C ILE A 98 -3.26 -0.57 1.97
N ALA A 99 -2.28 -0.92 1.14
CA ALA A 99 -1.23 -0.01 0.75
C ALA A 99 -1.11 -0.01 -0.77
N GLY A 100 -1.08 1.15 -1.40
CA GLY A 100 -0.92 1.28 -2.84
C GLY A 100 0.01 2.43 -3.16
N VAL A 101 0.94 2.21 -4.09
CA VAL A 101 1.91 3.23 -4.52
C VAL A 101 1.65 3.60 -5.98
N GLY A 102 1.68 4.89 -6.34
CA GLY A 102 1.45 5.36 -7.70
C GLY A 102 0.13 4.85 -8.27
N GLN A 103 0.18 4.09 -9.36
CA GLN A 103 -0.97 3.37 -9.92
C GLN A 103 -1.69 2.48 -8.90
N GLY A 104 -0.93 1.77 -8.07
CA GLY A 104 -1.49 0.94 -7.01
C GLY A 104 -2.27 1.76 -5.98
N GLY A 105 -1.88 3.01 -5.74
CA GLY A 105 -2.64 3.95 -4.91
C GLY A 105 -3.96 4.37 -5.55
N VAL A 106 -4.01 4.51 -6.88
CA VAL A 106 -5.27 4.73 -7.62
C VAL A 106 -6.19 3.52 -7.49
N HIS A 107 -5.66 2.30 -7.61
CA HIS A 107 -6.46 1.07 -7.43
C HIS A 107 -6.90 0.85 -5.98
N ALA A 108 -6.05 1.18 -5.00
CA ALA A 108 -6.38 1.11 -3.58
C ALA A 108 -7.61 1.96 -3.24
N GLN A 109 -7.74 3.16 -3.82
CA GLN A 109 -8.93 4.00 -3.64
C GLN A 109 -10.20 3.26 -4.05
N ARG A 110 -10.26 2.71 -5.27
CA ARG A 110 -11.46 2.00 -5.73
C ARG A 110 -11.71 0.71 -4.94
N LEU A 111 -10.65 0.00 -4.53
CA LEU A 111 -10.78 -1.19 -3.68
C LEU A 111 -11.43 -0.84 -2.32
N LEU A 112 -11.08 0.30 -1.72
CA LEU A 112 -11.74 0.78 -0.50
C LEU A 112 -13.24 0.99 -0.71
N ALA A 113 -13.63 1.59 -1.83
CA ALA A 113 -15.03 1.81 -2.15
C ALA A 113 -15.79 0.49 -2.41
N ASP A 114 -15.15 -0.47 -3.07
CA ASP A 114 -15.80 -1.73 -3.46
C ASP A 114 -15.84 -2.78 -2.33
N ARG A 115 -14.93 -2.74 -1.35
CA ARG A 115 -14.77 -3.82 -0.36
C ARG A 115 -14.84 -3.38 1.09
N PHE A 116 -14.58 -2.12 1.40
CA PHE A 116 -14.45 -1.65 2.78
C PHE A 116 -15.59 -0.75 3.26
N GLN A 117 -16.74 -0.79 2.57
CA GLN A 117 -17.91 0.00 2.96
C GLN A 117 -18.95 -0.77 3.78
N ALA A 118 -18.79 -2.08 3.90
CA ALA A 118 -19.68 -2.95 4.68
C ALA A 118 -18.90 -3.91 5.57
N GLU A 119 -19.56 -4.40 6.61
CA GLU A 119 -19.00 -5.39 7.52
C GLU A 119 -18.88 -6.78 6.86
N PRO A 120 -17.91 -7.61 7.27
CA PRO A 120 -16.94 -7.35 8.34
C PRO A 120 -15.67 -6.61 7.89
N LEU A 121 -15.50 -6.34 6.60
CA LEU A 121 -14.26 -5.77 6.09
C LEU A 121 -14.05 -4.32 6.53
N LYS A 122 -15.12 -3.53 6.61
CA LYS A 122 -15.07 -2.15 7.08
C LYS A 122 -14.39 -2.04 8.45
N SER A 123 -14.84 -2.82 9.44
CA SER A 123 -14.26 -2.82 10.79
C SER A 123 -12.89 -3.51 10.88
N ARG A 124 -12.44 -4.19 9.81
CA ARG A 124 -11.13 -4.87 9.77
C ARG A 124 -10.05 -4.06 9.07
N LEU A 125 -10.36 -2.86 8.58
CA LEU A 125 -9.38 -1.99 7.95
C LEU A 125 -8.60 -1.23 9.02
N ALA A 126 -7.37 -1.64 9.31
CA ALA A 126 -6.49 -0.90 10.22
C ALA A 126 -6.22 0.51 9.69
N ALA A 127 -5.78 0.62 8.44
CA ALA A 127 -5.58 1.89 7.73
C ALA A 127 -5.40 1.63 6.23
N ALA A 128 -5.56 2.67 5.42
CA ALA A 128 -5.19 2.66 4.01
C ALA A 128 -4.09 3.68 3.70
N TYR A 129 -3.02 3.25 3.03
CA TYR A 129 -1.90 4.09 2.59
C TYR A 129 -1.97 4.28 1.07
N ILE A 130 -2.28 5.50 0.64
CA ILE A 130 -2.39 5.93 -0.76
C ILE A 130 -1.17 6.78 -1.10
N ILE A 131 -0.09 6.13 -1.51
CA ILE A 131 1.23 6.73 -1.66
C ILE A 131 1.47 7.12 -3.12
N ASP A 132 2.01 8.31 -3.36
CA ASP A 132 2.36 8.84 -4.69
C ASP A 132 1.22 8.80 -5.73
N ALA A 133 -0.02 8.88 -5.26
CA ALA A 133 -1.23 8.94 -6.08
C ALA A 133 -2.07 10.17 -5.72
N ALA A 134 -2.79 10.72 -6.70
CA ALA A 134 -3.75 11.78 -6.40
C ALA A 134 -4.94 11.20 -5.65
N LEU A 135 -5.25 11.77 -4.49
CA LEU A 135 -6.43 11.47 -3.70
C LEU A 135 -7.32 12.72 -3.64
N PRO A 136 -8.47 12.76 -4.34
CA PRO A 136 -9.39 13.88 -4.24
C PRO A 136 -9.83 14.12 -2.79
N ALA A 137 -9.83 15.38 -2.34
CA ALA A 137 -10.17 15.74 -0.96
C ALA A 137 -11.61 15.38 -0.59
N ASP A 138 -12.49 15.24 -1.58
CA ASP A 138 -13.87 14.83 -1.43
C ASP A 138 -14.10 13.32 -1.59
N PHE A 139 -13.04 12.52 -1.71
CA PHE A 139 -13.13 11.07 -1.77
C PHE A 139 -13.66 10.48 -0.44
N PRO A 140 -13.10 10.81 0.74
CA PRO A 140 -13.76 10.57 2.02
C PRO A 140 -15.14 11.26 2.10
N GLY A 141 -16.12 10.57 2.67
CA GLY A 141 -17.48 11.06 2.84
C GLY A 141 -18.36 11.01 1.59
N LYS A 142 -17.79 10.88 0.38
CA LYS A 142 -18.58 10.68 -0.86
C LYS A 142 -18.41 9.30 -1.47
N ALA A 143 -17.17 8.84 -1.66
CA ALA A 143 -16.89 7.53 -2.24
C ALA A 143 -16.71 6.45 -1.17
N VAL A 144 -16.19 6.84 0.00
CA VAL A 144 -15.89 5.95 1.12
C VAL A 144 -16.25 6.60 2.46
N SER A 145 -16.49 5.78 3.49
CA SER A 145 -16.84 6.25 4.83
C SER A 145 -15.63 6.50 5.74
N GLN A 146 -14.45 5.99 5.38
CA GLN A 146 -13.21 6.20 6.12
C GLN A 146 -12.76 7.67 6.05
N PRO A 147 -12.47 8.33 7.18
CA PRO A 147 -11.91 9.68 7.19
C PRO A 147 -10.43 9.67 6.79
N LEU A 148 -9.87 10.85 6.56
CA LEU A 148 -8.42 11.01 6.54
C LEU A 148 -7.84 10.82 7.94
N CYS A 149 -6.66 10.22 8.02
CA CYS A 149 -5.93 10.15 9.28
C CYS A 149 -5.43 11.54 9.65
N SER A 150 -5.82 12.01 10.84
CA SER A 150 -5.39 13.29 11.41
C SER A 150 -4.46 13.12 12.60
N GLN A 151 -4.30 11.90 13.11
CA GLN A 151 -3.41 11.55 14.22
C GLN A 151 -2.49 10.38 13.84
N TYR A 152 -1.36 10.30 14.55
CA TYR A 152 -0.31 9.31 14.32
C TYR A 152 -0.81 7.86 14.41
N ASP A 153 -1.59 7.53 15.43
CA ASP A 153 -2.03 6.18 15.78
C ASP A 153 -3.48 5.85 15.37
N GLN A 154 -4.17 6.80 14.73
CA GLN A 154 -5.56 6.63 14.32
C GLN A 154 -5.76 5.38 13.44
N ILE A 155 -6.82 4.62 13.68
CA ILE A 155 -7.19 3.48 12.85
C ILE A 155 -8.44 3.79 12.02
N HIS A 156 -8.76 2.91 11.07
CA HIS A 156 -9.95 2.98 10.22
C HIS A 156 -9.98 4.24 9.33
N CYS A 157 -8.80 4.74 8.97
CA CYS A 157 -8.61 5.99 8.25
C CYS A 157 -7.69 5.83 7.04
N ILE A 158 -7.64 6.88 6.21
CA ILE A 158 -6.83 6.94 4.99
C ILE A 158 -5.68 7.93 5.19
N VAL A 159 -4.46 7.46 4.95
CA VAL A 159 -3.28 8.29 4.76
C VAL A 159 -3.03 8.40 3.26
N GLY A 160 -2.76 9.60 2.75
CA GLY A 160 -2.40 9.74 1.36
C GLY A 160 -1.58 10.99 1.06
N TRP A 161 -0.62 10.85 0.16
CA TRP A 161 0.22 11.95 -0.30
C TRP A 161 0.73 11.70 -1.71
N LYS A 162 1.17 12.77 -2.37
CA LYS A 162 1.92 12.74 -3.62
C LYS A 162 3.16 13.59 -3.49
N THR A 163 4.32 12.97 -3.69
CA THR A 163 5.60 13.66 -3.60
C THR A 163 5.87 14.53 -4.82
N ILE A 164 6.32 15.77 -4.58
CA ILE A 164 7.00 16.62 -5.56
C ILE A 164 8.25 17.22 -4.91
N LEU A 165 9.29 17.54 -5.70
CA LEU A 165 10.44 18.24 -5.14
C LEU A 165 10.15 19.72 -4.96
N THR A 166 10.70 20.32 -3.91
CA THR A 166 10.66 21.77 -3.71
C THR A 166 11.24 22.49 -4.94
N GLY A 167 10.45 23.39 -5.51
CA GLY A 167 10.81 24.15 -6.71
C GLY A 167 10.29 23.55 -8.02
N ASP A 168 9.81 22.31 -8.03
CA ASP A 168 9.16 21.72 -9.20
C ASP A 168 7.74 22.29 -9.40
N ASP A 169 7.32 22.39 -10.66
CA ASP A 169 5.96 22.81 -11.00
C ASP A 169 4.93 21.70 -10.73
N ALA A 170 4.14 21.90 -9.68
CA ALA A 170 3.07 21.01 -9.27
C ALA A 170 1.83 21.07 -10.18
N THR A 171 1.74 22.00 -11.13
CA THR A 171 0.56 22.22 -11.99
C THR A 171 0.17 20.94 -12.71
N ARG A 172 1.13 20.24 -13.31
CA ARG A 172 0.85 18.97 -13.98
C ARG A 172 0.23 17.96 -13.04
N PHE A 173 0.74 17.83 -11.82
CA PHE A 173 0.19 16.89 -10.84
C PHE A 173 -1.26 17.26 -10.49
N ARG A 174 -1.53 18.53 -10.19
CA ARG A 174 -2.86 19.00 -9.81
C ARG A 174 -3.88 18.89 -10.95
N GLU A 175 -3.45 19.07 -12.20
CA GLU A 175 -4.33 19.10 -13.37
C GLU A 175 -4.48 17.74 -14.09
N GLN A 176 -3.42 16.93 -14.14
CA GLN A 176 -3.32 15.78 -15.04
C GLN A 176 -3.29 14.42 -14.34
N SER A 177 -3.36 14.35 -13.01
CA SER A 177 -3.30 13.07 -12.32
C SER A 177 -4.52 12.20 -12.61
N PRO A 178 -4.36 10.88 -12.81
CA PRO A 178 -5.49 9.98 -12.99
C PRO A 178 -6.31 9.88 -11.70
N VAL A 179 -7.61 10.07 -11.81
CA VAL A 179 -8.57 9.91 -10.72
C VAL A 179 -9.83 9.21 -11.21
N TRP A 180 -10.48 8.46 -10.32
CA TRP A 180 -11.78 7.86 -10.59
C TRP A 180 -12.90 8.90 -10.59
N THR A 181 -13.81 8.77 -11.54
CA THR A 181 -15.12 9.43 -11.54
C THR A 181 -16.13 8.60 -10.72
N ALA A 182 -17.31 9.17 -10.46
CA ALA A 182 -18.38 8.49 -9.74
C ALA A 182 -18.91 7.24 -10.46
N ASP A 183 -18.77 7.18 -11.79
CA ASP A 183 -19.09 6.01 -12.63
C ASP A 183 -17.87 5.11 -12.89
N TRP A 184 -16.81 5.27 -12.10
CA TRP A 184 -15.59 4.45 -12.14
C TRP A 184 -14.85 4.44 -13.48
N LYS A 185 -14.82 5.60 -14.16
CA LYS A 185 -13.93 5.87 -15.28
C LYS A 185 -12.72 6.66 -14.81
N ILE A 186 -11.59 6.53 -15.50
CA ILE A 186 -10.44 7.39 -15.27
C ILE A 186 -10.57 8.69 -16.07
N THR A 187 -10.32 9.79 -15.38
CA THR A 187 -10.14 11.14 -15.94
C THR A 187 -8.91 11.78 -15.29
N SER A 188 -8.45 12.90 -15.86
CA SER A 188 -7.52 13.77 -15.17
C SER A 188 -8.19 14.51 -13.99
N SER A 189 -7.38 14.88 -12.99
CA SER A 189 -7.81 15.56 -11.78
C SER A 189 -8.36 16.97 -12.01
N LYS A 190 -7.97 17.66 -13.09
CA LYS A 190 -8.50 18.98 -13.52
C LYS A 190 -8.53 20.03 -12.40
N GLY A 191 -7.48 20.07 -11.59
CA GLY A 191 -7.34 21.05 -10.50
C GLY A 191 -8.25 20.80 -9.30
N ARG A 192 -8.93 19.64 -9.23
CA ARG A 192 -9.69 19.25 -8.03
C ARG A 192 -8.78 19.31 -6.80
N ALA A 193 -9.34 19.78 -5.68
CA ALA A 193 -8.64 19.76 -4.40
C ALA A 193 -8.21 18.33 -4.06
N LEU A 194 -6.94 18.16 -3.69
CA LEU A 194 -6.35 16.87 -3.32
C LEU A 194 -5.97 16.87 -1.84
N THR A 195 -5.89 15.67 -1.28
CA THR A 195 -5.42 15.44 0.09
C THR A 195 -3.90 15.31 0.15
N CYS A 196 -3.33 15.78 1.26
CA CYS A 196 -1.97 15.47 1.65
C CYS A 196 -1.92 15.21 3.17
N VAL A 197 -1.35 14.07 3.56
CA VAL A 197 -0.93 13.77 4.93
C VAL A 197 0.60 13.72 4.92
N ASN A 198 1.25 14.53 5.75
CA ASN A 198 2.70 14.61 5.82
C ASN A 198 3.27 13.33 6.46
N PRO A 199 4.07 12.48 5.78
CA PRO A 199 4.56 11.22 6.34
C PRO A 199 5.65 11.39 7.40
N LEU A 200 6.19 12.59 7.61
CA LEU A 200 7.16 12.85 8.70
C LEU A 200 6.43 13.18 10.01
N ARG A 201 5.26 13.81 9.92
CA ARG A 201 4.49 14.30 11.08
C ARG A 201 3.17 13.56 11.31
N TRP A 202 2.66 12.89 10.29
CA TRP A 202 1.38 12.20 10.24
C TRP A 202 0.17 13.11 10.49
N THR A 203 0.29 14.37 10.05
CA THR A 203 -0.73 15.41 10.16
C THR A 203 -1.18 15.92 8.78
N LEU A 204 -2.31 16.63 8.76
CA LEU A 204 -2.93 17.21 7.55
C LEU A 204 -2.54 18.69 7.35
N ASP A 205 -1.82 19.29 8.28
CA ASP A 205 -1.41 20.69 8.23
C ASP A 205 -0.31 20.95 7.18
N ASP A 206 -0.06 22.23 6.92
CA ASP A 206 0.93 22.71 5.95
C ASP A 206 2.27 23.11 6.59
N GLU A 207 2.47 22.79 7.86
CA GLU A 207 3.71 23.15 8.56
C GLU A 207 4.87 22.29 8.06
N LEU A 208 6.00 22.97 7.83
CA LEU A 208 7.23 22.36 7.36
C LEU A 208 7.86 21.53 8.48
N SER A 209 8.04 20.24 8.22
CA SER A 209 8.72 19.34 9.16
C SER A 209 10.20 19.72 9.32
N ALA A 210 10.73 19.47 10.51
CA ALA A 210 12.16 19.52 10.72
C ALA A 210 12.83 18.29 10.09
N ARG A 211 14.13 18.39 9.78
CA ARG A 211 14.92 17.21 9.37
C ARG A 211 14.97 16.16 10.48
N ASP A 212 14.87 16.57 11.74
CA ASP A 212 14.84 15.65 12.88
C ASP A 212 13.57 14.78 12.92
N ASP A 213 12.48 15.20 12.26
CA ASP A 213 11.26 14.39 12.14
C ASP A 213 11.42 13.23 11.13
N HIS A 214 12.40 13.32 10.23
CA HIS A 214 12.63 12.35 9.16
C HIS A 214 13.49 11.19 9.64
N ARG A 215 12.83 10.06 9.94
CA ARG A 215 13.47 8.84 10.46
C ARG A 215 14.39 8.21 9.43
N GLY A 216 14.05 8.28 8.15
CA GLY A 216 15.02 8.01 7.11
C GLY A 216 14.49 7.44 5.81
N ALA A 217 15.23 7.78 4.77
CA ALA A 217 15.04 7.28 3.43
C ALA A 217 15.92 6.03 3.21
N ALA A 218 15.58 5.21 2.22
CA ALA A 218 16.36 4.06 1.83
C ALA A 218 16.38 3.88 0.30
N ARG A 219 17.47 3.28 -0.18
CA ARG A 219 17.56 2.67 -1.51
C ARG A 219 18.05 1.25 -1.35
N ALA A 220 17.17 0.29 -1.58
CA ALA A 220 17.51 -1.12 -1.64
C ALA A 220 18.31 -1.45 -2.91
N ASN A 221 19.28 -2.34 -2.78
CA ASN A 221 20.23 -2.74 -3.82
C ASN A 221 19.86 -4.07 -4.50
N GLY A 222 18.58 -4.47 -4.48
CA GLY A 222 18.10 -5.72 -5.08
C GLY A 222 17.02 -6.41 -4.24
N ALA A 223 16.46 -7.50 -4.76
CA ALA A 223 15.43 -8.28 -4.06
C ALA A 223 15.93 -8.93 -2.75
N ALA A 224 17.23 -9.19 -2.64
CA ALA A 224 17.85 -9.76 -1.44
C ALA A 224 18.13 -8.72 -0.34
N ASP A 225 18.05 -7.43 -0.66
CA ASP A 225 18.32 -6.33 0.28
C ASP A 225 17.04 -6.00 1.08
N LEU A 226 16.69 -6.88 2.02
CA LEU A 226 15.47 -6.76 2.83
C LEU A 226 15.59 -5.70 3.95
N GLU A 227 16.83 -5.32 4.31
CA GLU A 227 17.14 -4.34 5.34
C GLU A 227 18.11 -3.28 4.78
N PRO A 228 17.64 -2.43 3.84
CA PRO A 228 18.50 -1.46 3.19
C PRO A 228 19.04 -0.43 4.18
N ALA A 229 20.20 0.15 3.87
CA ALA A 229 20.80 1.20 4.69
C ALA A 229 19.88 2.43 4.80
N ILE A 230 19.56 2.83 6.04
CA ILE A 230 18.70 3.98 6.33
C ILE A 230 19.52 5.26 6.40
N ILE A 231 19.07 6.29 5.68
CA ILE A 231 19.66 7.62 5.66
C ILE A 231 18.71 8.59 6.40
N PRO A 232 18.94 8.83 7.70
CA PRO A 232 18.07 9.70 8.51
C PRO A 232 18.26 11.17 8.14
N LYS A 233 17.30 12.03 8.50
CA LYS A 233 17.40 13.49 8.37
C LYS A 233 17.69 14.03 6.94
N ALA A 234 17.46 13.21 5.92
CA ALA A 234 17.77 13.51 4.53
C ALA A 234 16.89 14.61 3.92
N VAL A 235 15.63 14.74 4.33
CA VAL A 235 14.66 15.69 3.73
C VAL A 235 13.83 16.40 4.79
N THR A 236 13.26 17.54 4.39
CA THR A 236 12.10 18.17 5.02
C THR A 236 10.88 17.98 4.12
N ALA A 237 9.67 18.03 4.68
CA ALA A 237 8.44 17.90 3.91
C ALA A 237 7.32 18.79 4.46
N ARG A 238 6.46 19.30 3.57
CA ARG A 238 5.22 20.00 3.93
C ARG A 238 4.11 19.70 2.94
N CYS A 239 2.87 19.70 3.40
CA CYS A 239 1.74 19.70 2.50
C CYS A 239 1.53 21.11 1.93
N ASN A 240 1.36 21.23 0.61
CA ASN A 240 1.04 22.51 -0.05
C ASN A 240 -0.02 22.30 -1.14
N ASN A 241 -1.25 22.74 -0.88
CA ASN A 241 -2.36 22.64 -1.85
C ASN A 241 -2.52 21.21 -2.41
N GLY A 242 -2.60 20.23 -1.51
CA GLY A 242 -2.87 18.82 -1.84
C GLY A 242 -1.70 18.03 -2.40
N VAL A 243 -0.47 18.54 -2.30
CA VAL A 243 0.77 17.88 -2.71
C VAL A 243 1.74 17.86 -1.54
N LEU A 244 2.62 16.86 -1.46
CA LEU A 244 3.71 16.82 -0.49
C LEU A 244 4.97 17.39 -1.15
N GLU A 245 5.32 18.62 -0.79
CA GLU A 245 6.58 19.24 -1.18
C GLU A 245 7.70 18.68 -0.32
N VAL A 246 8.72 18.12 -0.96
CA VAL A 246 9.85 17.49 -0.30
C VAL A 246 11.14 18.15 -0.77
N GLU A 247 12.01 18.48 0.17
CA GLU A 247 13.32 19.00 -0.17
C GLU A 247 14.13 17.96 -0.96
N ARG A 248 14.86 18.41 -1.99
CA ARG A 248 15.75 17.51 -2.72
C ARG A 248 16.83 16.99 -1.76
N PRO A 249 16.94 15.66 -1.54
CA PRO A 249 17.95 15.13 -0.63
C PRO A 249 19.34 15.48 -1.18
N SER A 250 20.30 15.74 -0.30
CA SER A 250 21.70 16.01 -0.70
C SER A 250 22.55 14.75 -0.77
N ALA A 251 22.12 13.66 -0.11
CA ALA A 251 22.81 12.39 -0.12
C ALA A 251 22.90 11.83 -1.56
N PRO A 252 24.09 11.42 -2.05
CA PRO A 252 24.27 10.87 -3.40
C PRO A 252 23.37 9.66 -3.67
N GLU A 253 23.19 8.80 -2.67
CA GLU A 253 22.39 7.58 -2.75
C GLU A 253 20.91 7.86 -2.94
N LEU A 254 20.44 9.05 -2.56
CA LEU A 254 19.03 9.45 -2.66
C LEU A 254 18.75 10.35 -3.87
N GLN A 255 19.76 10.62 -4.71
CA GLN A 255 19.54 11.39 -5.94
C GLN A 255 18.66 10.60 -6.90
N TRP A 256 17.71 11.29 -7.53
CA TRP A 256 16.89 10.71 -8.58
C TRP A 256 17.69 10.57 -9.87
N ASP A 257 17.28 9.63 -10.71
CA ASP A 257 17.82 9.54 -12.07
C ASP A 257 17.45 10.82 -12.84
N GLY A 258 18.43 11.44 -13.51
CA GLY A 258 18.26 12.64 -14.31
C GLY A 258 17.84 12.37 -15.76
N GLY A 259 17.59 11.11 -16.12
CA GLY A 259 17.17 10.72 -17.45
C GLY A 259 15.86 11.35 -17.91
N ALA A 260 15.70 11.50 -19.23
CA ALA A 260 14.46 12.01 -19.81
C ALA A 260 13.25 11.17 -19.36
N GLY A 261 12.24 11.83 -18.80
CA GLY A 261 11.03 11.19 -18.31
C GLY A 261 11.17 10.48 -16.96
N ALA A 262 12.29 10.62 -16.25
CA ALA A 262 12.47 10.04 -14.92
C ALA A 262 11.41 10.49 -13.92
N GLN A 263 10.93 11.74 -14.01
CA GLN A 263 9.83 12.23 -13.15
C GLN A 263 8.49 11.47 -13.33
N TYR A 264 8.36 10.65 -14.37
CA TYR A 264 7.16 9.85 -14.63
C TYR A 264 7.32 8.38 -14.25
N LYS A 265 8.54 7.96 -13.90
CA LYS A 265 8.84 6.58 -13.52
C LYS A 265 8.68 6.42 -12.01
N THR A 266 8.37 5.20 -11.58
CA THR A 266 8.38 4.86 -10.15
C THR A 266 9.80 5.05 -9.60
N PRO A 267 9.98 5.85 -8.53
CA PRO A 267 11.28 6.00 -7.91
C PRO A 267 11.83 4.66 -7.42
N GLU A 268 13.07 4.35 -7.75
CA GLU A 268 13.77 3.14 -7.26
C GLU A 268 14.45 3.42 -5.91
N LEU A 269 13.72 4.11 -5.03
CA LEU A 269 14.06 4.46 -3.66
C LEU A 269 12.76 4.78 -2.92
N ASN A 270 12.82 4.86 -1.59
CA ASN A 270 11.71 5.36 -0.78
C ASN A 270 12.22 6.41 0.20
N LEU A 271 11.72 7.64 0.05
CA LEU A 271 12.12 8.76 0.91
C LEU A 271 11.58 8.63 2.33
N PHE A 272 10.60 7.77 2.58
CA PHE A 272 9.90 7.66 3.87
C PHE A 272 9.97 6.23 4.44
N TYR A 273 10.98 5.46 4.03
CA TYR A 273 11.10 4.03 4.33
C TYR A 273 11.02 3.77 5.84
N ALA A 274 11.86 4.44 6.63
CA ALA A 274 11.91 4.28 8.08
C ALA A 274 10.85 5.13 8.82
N ASP A 275 10.17 6.05 8.12
CA ASP A 275 9.04 6.81 8.67
C ASP A 275 7.78 5.94 8.72
N ILE A 276 7.51 5.17 7.67
CA ILE A 276 6.33 4.31 7.54
C ILE A 276 6.29 3.22 8.62
N VAL A 277 7.42 2.56 8.88
CA VAL A 277 7.49 1.37 9.76
C VAL A 277 6.87 1.60 11.15
N PRO A 278 7.29 2.61 11.95
CA PRO A 278 6.72 2.81 13.28
C PRO A 278 5.28 3.34 13.24
N ASN A 279 4.87 4.05 12.19
CA ASN A 279 3.48 4.48 12.04
C ASN A 279 2.58 3.27 11.79
N LEU A 280 2.98 2.43 10.84
CA LEU A 280 2.29 1.20 10.48
C LEU A 280 2.18 0.24 11.67
N THR A 281 3.30 -0.01 12.36
CA THR A 281 3.35 -0.91 13.53
C THR A 281 2.45 -0.39 14.65
N GLY A 282 2.44 0.94 14.88
CA GLY A 282 1.52 1.58 15.81
C GLY A 282 0.07 1.30 15.44
N ARG A 283 -0.37 1.66 14.23
CA ARG A 283 -1.76 1.43 13.77
C ARG A 283 -2.16 -0.05 13.81
N MET A 284 -1.25 -0.96 13.46
CA MET A 284 -1.49 -2.40 13.59
C MET A 284 -1.67 -2.83 15.06
N THR A 285 -0.90 -2.28 15.98
CA THR A 285 -1.05 -2.56 17.42
C THR A 285 -2.40 -2.07 17.93
N HIS A 286 -2.80 -0.84 17.57
CA HIS A 286 -4.09 -0.27 17.95
C HIS A 286 -5.27 -1.04 17.35
N GLU A 287 -5.19 -1.44 16.08
CA GLU A 287 -6.24 -2.25 15.46
C GLU A 287 -6.33 -3.64 16.10
N THR A 288 -5.20 -4.25 16.45
CA THR A 288 -5.21 -5.56 17.13
C THR A 288 -5.92 -5.45 18.48
N ALA A 289 -5.60 -4.42 19.27
CA ALA A 289 -6.30 -4.15 20.52
C ALA A 289 -7.80 -3.89 20.30
N TRP A 290 -8.15 -3.09 19.29
CA TRP A 290 -9.54 -2.79 18.95
C TRP A 290 -10.34 -4.05 18.56
N LEU A 291 -9.74 -4.95 17.77
CA LEU A 291 -10.36 -6.24 17.42
C LEU A 291 -10.47 -7.17 18.64
N ASP A 292 -9.56 -7.06 19.60
CA ASP A 292 -9.52 -7.89 20.79
C ASP A 292 -10.59 -7.57 21.83
N GLU A 293 -11.08 -6.32 21.85
CA GLU A 293 -12.14 -5.83 22.76
C GLU A 293 -13.55 -6.34 22.43
N GLY A 294 -13.69 -7.29 21.49
CA GLY A 294 -14.99 -7.88 21.13
C GLY A 294 -15.79 -7.05 20.13
N ASN A 295 -15.18 -6.02 19.54
CA ASN A 295 -15.80 -5.18 18.52
C ASN A 295 -16.11 -5.95 17.22
N VAL A 296 -15.39 -7.06 16.96
CA VAL A 296 -15.63 -7.98 15.83
C VAL A 296 -15.52 -9.43 16.31
N ARG A 297 -16.31 -10.35 15.72
CA ARG A 297 -16.14 -11.78 15.96
C ARG A 297 -14.74 -12.23 15.53
N LYS A 298 -13.96 -12.77 16.47
CA LYS A 298 -12.66 -13.37 16.17
C LYS A 298 -12.84 -14.69 15.40
N PRO A 299 -12.01 -14.98 14.39
CA PRO A 299 -11.88 -16.35 13.90
C PRO A 299 -11.39 -17.24 15.05
N ALA A 300 -11.86 -18.50 15.07
CA ALA A 300 -11.34 -19.49 16.01
C ALA A 300 -9.83 -19.67 15.79
N GLU A 301 -9.07 -19.91 16.87
CA GLU A 301 -7.69 -20.33 16.73
C GLU A 301 -7.60 -21.59 15.86
N PRO A 302 -6.54 -21.75 15.05
CA PRO A 302 -6.32 -23.00 14.33
C PRO A 302 -6.39 -24.17 15.31
N LEU A 303 -7.10 -25.24 14.93
CA LEU A 303 -7.10 -26.45 15.74
C LEU A 303 -5.65 -26.89 15.96
N PRO A 304 -5.28 -27.29 17.20
CA PRO A 304 -3.97 -27.89 17.42
C PRO A 304 -3.80 -29.10 16.47
N PRO A 305 -2.57 -29.42 16.05
CA PRO A 305 -2.33 -30.59 15.22
C PRO A 305 -2.96 -31.82 15.89
N PRO A 306 -3.59 -32.72 15.11
CA PRO A 306 -4.24 -33.90 15.66
C PRO A 306 -3.23 -34.68 16.50
N ILE A 307 -3.55 -34.85 17.78
CA ILE A 307 -2.77 -35.66 18.70
C ILE A 307 -3.33 -37.08 18.57
N ALA A 308 -2.52 -38.00 18.09
CA ALA A 308 -2.83 -39.42 18.18
C ALA A 308 -2.67 -39.82 19.65
N PHE A 309 -3.79 -40.12 20.32
CA PHE A 309 -3.75 -40.78 21.62
C PHE A 309 -3.53 -42.28 21.35
N GLU A 310 -2.50 -42.87 21.95
CA GLU A 310 -2.48 -44.32 22.11
C GLU A 310 -3.57 -44.68 23.12
N ASP A 311 -4.52 -45.52 22.71
CA ASP A 311 -5.51 -46.07 23.63
C ASP A 311 -4.77 -46.76 24.78
N ALA A 312 -5.06 -46.33 26.01
CA ALA A 312 -4.47 -46.95 27.18
C ALA A 312 -4.88 -48.44 27.21
N PRO A 313 -3.93 -49.39 27.25
CA PRO A 313 -4.26 -50.80 27.26
C PRO A 313 -5.13 -51.11 28.48
N ILE A 314 -6.31 -51.67 28.24
CA ILE A 314 -7.18 -52.16 29.30
C ILE A 314 -6.55 -53.45 29.82
N TYR A 315 -5.93 -53.39 31.01
CA TYR A 315 -5.40 -54.57 31.68
C TYR A 315 -6.51 -55.24 32.48
N ARG A 316 -6.82 -56.50 32.14
CA ARG A 316 -7.66 -57.35 33.00
C ARG A 316 -6.86 -57.87 34.20
N PRO A 317 -7.53 -58.30 35.29
CA PRO A 317 -6.86 -58.99 36.39
C PRO A 317 -6.12 -60.23 35.86
N GLY A 318 -4.78 -60.18 35.85
CA GLY A 318 -3.92 -61.17 35.20
C GLY A 318 -2.83 -60.58 34.29
N GLY A 319 -2.93 -59.30 33.91
CA GLY A 319 -1.83 -58.54 33.30
C GLY A 319 -1.67 -58.65 31.78
N GLU A 320 -2.54 -59.37 31.06
CA GLU A 320 -2.48 -59.40 29.60
C GLU A 320 -3.25 -58.21 28.97
N PRO A 321 -2.64 -57.45 28.04
CA PRO A 321 -3.30 -56.37 27.31
C PRO A 321 -4.23 -56.91 26.21
N GLU A 322 -5.43 -56.34 26.11
CA GLU A 322 -6.41 -56.68 25.06
C GLU A 322 -6.03 -56.00 23.72
N PRO A 323 -5.97 -56.72 22.58
CA PRO A 323 -5.63 -56.10 21.30
C PRO A 323 -6.74 -55.15 20.84
N VAL A 324 -6.36 -53.91 20.51
CA VAL A 324 -7.25 -52.90 19.92
C VAL A 324 -7.71 -53.43 18.55
N ARG A 325 -9.02 -53.57 18.34
CA ARG A 325 -9.63 -53.98 17.06
C ARG A 325 -9.97 -52.78 16.20
#